data_AF-A0A2V6GQB0-F1
#
_entry.id   AF-A0A2V6GQB0-F1
#
_cell.length_a   1.000
_cell.length_b   1.000
_cell.length_c   1.000
_cell.angle_alpha   90.00
_cell.angle_beta   90.00
_cell.angle_gamma   90.00
#
_symmetry.space_group_name_H-M   'P 1'
#
loop_
_entity.id
_entity.type
_entity.pdbx_description
1 polymer ?
#
loop_
_entity_poly.entity_id
_entity_poly.type
_entity_poly.pdbx_seq_one_letter_code
_entity_poly.pdbx_strand_id
1 'polypeptide(L)'
;MSIEQCFAVRSADTFGFTPSELRTLRSLRTPAGIQKFLDDLPYNLSYTARSPKKVLHDRIASCLEGGIFAAAALRILGFPPLIFDLGAEQDTDHVLAIFKVRGHWCAVAKSNFTGCRYREPVYRTLRE
;
A
#
# COMPACT_ATOMS: atom_id res chain seq x y z
N MET A 1 11.92 -7.78 23.53
CA MET A 1 12.51 -7.21 22.30
C MET A 1 11.76 -5.93 21.97
N SER A 2 12.37 -4.78 22.29
CA SER A 2 11.77 -3.45 22.17
C SER A 2 11.66 -3.02 20.71
N ILE A 3 10.68 -2.16 20.45
CA ILE A 3 10.27 -1.60 19.15
C ILE A 3 11.35 -0.70 18.50
N GLU A 4 12.48 -0.48 19.16
CA GLU A 4 13.43 0.57 18.80
C GLU A 4 14.60 0.15 17.89
N GLN A 5 14.78 -1.14 17.58
CA GLN A 5 15.97 -1.61 16.84
C GLN A 5 15.82 -1.73 15.31
N CYS A 6 14.72 -1.27 14.70
CA CYS A 6 14.60 -1.20 13.23
C CYS A 6 14.92 0.17 12.61
N PHE A 7 15.36 1.17 13.40
CA PHE A 7 15.66 2.52 12.90
C PHE A 7 17.09 2.69 12.33
N ALA A 8 17.55 1.73 11.53
CA ALA A 8 18.75 1.91 10.71
C ALA A 8 18.36 2.07 9.22
N VAL A 9 17.45 3.00 8.92
CA VAL A 9 17.25 3.46 7.54
C VAL A 9 18.39 4.43 7.23
N ARG A 10 19.32 3.98 6.38
CA ARG A 10 20.36 4.81 5.74
C ARG A 10 19.72 6.07 5.14
N SER A 11 20.41 7.21 5.28
CA SER A 11 20.20 8.52 4.64
C SER A 11 19.00 8.67 3.68
N ALA A 12 18.07 9.55 4.08
CA ALA A 12 17.02 10.26 3.31
C ALA A 12 16.78 9.90 1.83
N ASP A 13 16.53 8.64 1.50
CA ASP A 13 15.97 8.31 0.18
C ASP A 13 14.55 8.87 0.11
N THR A 14 14.36 9.84 -0.78
CA THR A 14 13.08 10.51 -0.99
C THR A 14 12.19 9.74 -1.95
N PHE A 15 12.72 8.71 -2.64
CA PHE A 15 12.03 7.93 -3.67
C PHE A 15 11.35 8.81 -4.74
N GLY A 16 11.89 10.01 -5.02
CA GLY A 16 11.34 10.96 -5.98
C GLY A 16 10.13 11.79 -5.48
N PHE A 17 9.80 11.72 -4.19
CA PHE A 17 8.79 12.56 -3.54
C PHE A 17 9.36 13.88 -3.05
N THR A 18 8.55 14.94 -3.13
CA THR A 18 8.83 16.24 -2.53
C THR A 18 8.75 16.16 -1.00
N PRO A 19 9.33 17.12 -0.26
CA PRO A 19 9.20 17.17 1.20
C PRO A 19 7.74 17.23 1.68
N SER A 20 6.85 17.85 0.91
CA SER A 20 5.42 17.92 1.25
C SER A 20 4.73 16.56 1.09
N GLU A 21 4.95 15.88 -0.04
CA GLU A 21 4.42 14.53 -0.28
C GLU A 21 4.95 13.53 0.76
N LEU A 22 6.24 13.61 1.12
CA LEU A 22 6.81 12.77 2.18
C LEU A 22 6.16 13.03 3.54
N ARG A 23 5.86 14.28 3.89
CA ARG A 23 5.13 14.59 5.13
C ARG A 23 3.74 13.97 5.12
N THR A 24 3.02 14.05 4.00
CA THR A 24 1.70 13.42 3.85
C THR A 24 1.78 11.90 3.97
N LEU A 25 2.75 11.25 3.34
CA LEU A 25 2.91 9.79 3.42
C LEU A 25 3.29 9.34 4.83
N ARG A 26 4.17 10.08 5.51
CA ARG A 26 4.55 9.81 6.91
C ARG A 26 3.40 10.05 7.88
N SER A 27 2.50 10.99 7.61
CA SER A 27 1.34 11.27 8.47
C SER A 27 0.27 10.16 8.44
N LEU A 28 0.35 9.21 7.49
CA LEU A 28 -0.47 8.00 7.49
C LEU A 28 -0.11 7.05 8.64
N ARG A 29 1.09 7.18 9.23
CA ARG A 29 1.61 6.51 10.45
C ARG A 29 1.71 4.98 10.43
N THR A 30 0.74 4.27 9.87
CA THR A 30 0.59 2.82 9.98
C THR A 30 0.02 2.23 8.69
N PRO A 31 0.17 0.91 8.45
CA PRO A 31 -0.51 0.24 7.34
C PRO A 31 -2.03 0.44 7.34
N ALA A 32 -2.67 0.43 8.51
CA ALA A 32 -4.09 0.72 8.65
C ALA A 32 -4.44 2.16 8.25
N GLY A 33 -3.56 3.13 8.53
CA GLY A 33 -3.73 4.50 8.05
C GLY A 33 -3.58 4.65 6.54
N ILE A 34 -2.70 3.85 5.90
CA ILE A 34 -2.63 3.77 4.43
C ILE A 34 -3.91 3.17 3.87
N GLN A 35 -4.42 2.10 4.48
CA GLN A 35 -5.69 1.50 4.06
C GLN A 35 -6.83 2.51 4.18
N LYS A 36 -6.97 3.20 5.32
CA LYS A 36 -7.98 4.23 5.51
C LYS A 36 -7.91 5.32 4.43
N PHE A 37 -6.70 5.78 4.11
CA PHE A 37 -6.50 6.75 3.04
C PHE A 37 -7.04 6.24 1.70
N LEU A 38 -6.78 4.98 1.34
CA LEU A 38 -7.24 4.36 0.10
C LEU A 38 -8.75 4.12 0.10
N ASP A 39 -9.32 3.72 1.23
CA ASP A 39 -10.76 3.52 1.39
C ASP A 39 -11.53 4.82 1.15
N ASP A 40 -10.99 5.95 1.61
CA ASP A 40 -11.57 7.28 1.45
C ASP A 40 -11.47 7.84 0.00
N LEU A 41 -10.72 7.19 -0.90
CA LEU A 41 -10.63 7.63 -2.31
C LEU A 41 -11.80 7.09 -3.14
N PRO A 42 -12.33 7.82 -4.13
CA PRO A 42 -13.18 7.23 -5.17
C PRO A 42 -12.40 6.16 -5.95
N TYR A 43 -13.13 5.18 -6.48
CA TYR A 43 -12.52 4.18 -7.36
C TYR A 43 -12.39 4.70 -8.78
N ASN A 44 -11.20 4.57 -9.37
CA ASN A 44 -10.94 4.95 -10.75
C ASN A 44 -11.35 3.82 -11.71
N LEU A 45 -12.33 4.09 -12.58
CA LEU A 45 -12.74 3.15 -13.64
C LEU A 45 -12.01 3.38 -14.97
N SER A 46 -11.19 4.43 -15.07
CA SER A 46 -10.42 4.72 -16.28
C SER A 46 -9.23 3.77 -16.42
N TYR A 47 -8.89 3.42 -17.67
CA TYR A 47 -7.67 2.68 -18.02
C TYR A 47 -6.43 3.58 -17.88
N THR A 48 -5.97 3.77 -16.65
CA THR A 48 -4.77 4.56 -16.32
C THR A 48 -3.86 3.81 -15.36
N ALA A 49 -2.60 4.23 -15.32
CA ALA A 49 -1.59 3.76 -14.37
C ALA A 49 -0.96 4.95 -13.64
N ARG A 50 -1.76 5.69 -12.85
CA ARG A 50 -1.28 6.82 -12.06
C ARG A 50 -0.15 6.41 -11.12
N SER A 51 0.90 7.22 -11.09
CA SER A 51 1.96 7.10 -10.09
C SER A 51 1.43 7.41 -8.68
N PRO A 52 2.14 6.99 -7.61
CA PRO A 52 1.77 7.36 -6.24
C PRO A 52 1.60 8.87 -6.03
N LYS A 53 2.41 9.69 -6.71
CA LYS A 53 2.31 11.16 -6.67
C LYS A 53 0.99 11.65 -7.27
N LYS A 54 0.57 11.06 -8.40
CA LYS A 54 -0.74 11.37 -8.99
C LYS A 54 -1.89 10.87 -8.12
N VAL A 55 -1.77 9.73 -7.45
CA VAL A 55 -2.80 9.28 -6.47
C VAL A 55 -2.92 10.24 -5.29
N LEU A 56 -1.80 10.72 -4.74
CA LEU A 56 -1.81 11.74 -3.68
C LEU A 56 -2.52 13.02 -4.10
N HIS A 57 -2.21 13.49 -5.32
CA HIS A 57 -2.71 14.75 -5.86
C HIS A 57 -4.16 14.66 -6.32
N ASP A 58 -4.46 13.69 -7.20
CA ASP A 58 -5.76 13.54 -7.85
C ASP A 58 -6.81 12.92 -6.91
N ARG A 59 -6.37 12.32 -5.80
CA ARG A 59 -7.23 11.73 -4.75
C ARG A 59 -8.21 10.68 -5.29
N ILE A 60 -7.78 9.88 -6.27
CA ILE A 60 -8.55 8.80 -6.91
C ILE A 60 -7.60 7.67 -7.31
N ALA A 61 -8.06 6.41 -7.23
CA ALA A 61 -7.23 5.25 -7.57
C ALA A 61 -8.05 4.02 -8.01
N SER A 62 -7.51 3.24 -8.95
CA SER A 62 -7.92 1.86 -9.25
C SER A 62 -7.22 0.86 -8.31
N CYS A 63 -7.46 -0.45 -8.47
CA CYS A 63 -6.72 -1.49 -7.74
C CYS A 63 -5.20 -1.42 -8.01
N LEU A 64 -4.79 -1.33 -9.27
CA LEU A 64 -3.38 -1.18 -9.67
C LEU A 64 -2.74 0.07 -9.05
N GLU A 65 -3.39 1.22 -9.21
CA GLU A 65 -2.88 2.50 -8.71
C GLU A 65 -2.81 2.51 -7.18
N GLY A 66 -3.81 1.92 -6.52
CA GLY A 66 -3.87 1.75 -5.07
C GLY A 66 -2.81 0.80 -4.53
N GLY A 67 -2.56 -0.33 -5.20
CA GLY A 67 -1.51 -1.28 -4.84
C GLY A 67 -0.11 -0.66 -4.96
N ILE A 68 0.16 0.05 -6.06
CA ILE A 68 1.43 0.78 -6.25
C ILE A 68 1.59 1.90 -5.21
N PHE A 69 0.53 2.66 -4.94
CA PHE A 69 0.55 3.69 -3.89
C PHE A 69 0.83 3.08 -2.51
N ALA A 70 0.14 1.99 -2.16
CA ALA A 70 0.31 1.30 -0.89
C ALA A 70 1.75 0.79 -0.72
N ALA A 71 2.34 0.20 -1.75
CA ALA A 71 3.73 -0.25 -1.71
C ALA A 71 4.71 0.92 -1.49
N ALA A 72 4.49 2.06 -2.14
CA ALA A 72 5.31 3.26 -1.92
C ALA A 72 5.17 3.80 -0.49
N ALA A 73 3.94 3.90 0.02
CA ALA A 73 3.67 4.39 1.38
C ALA A 73 4.25 3.44 2.44
N LEU A 74 4.07 2.12 2.28
CA LEU A 74 4.65 1.10 3.17
C LEU A 74 6.18 1.21 3.23
N ARG A 75 6.83 1.38 2.07
CA ARG A 75 8.28 1.55 1.99
C ARG A 75 8.75 2.79 2.76
N ILE A 76 8.02 3.91 2.65
CA ILE A 76 8.31 5.15 3.39
C ILE A 76 8.11 4.97 4.89
N LEU A 77 7.15 4.15 5.31
CA LEU A 77 6.93 3.78 6.71
C LEU A 77 7.89 2.69 7.23
N GLY A 78 8.82 2.19 6.40
CA GLY A 78 9.82 1.20 6.78
C GLY A 78 9.40 -0.26 6.65
N PHE A 79 8.25 -0.55 6.02
CA PHE A 79 7.82 -1.91 5.72
C PHE A 79 8.34 -2.31 4.32
N PRO A 80 9.00 -3.47 4.16
CA PRO A 80 9.43 -3.97 2.85
C PRO A 80 8.23 -4.58 2.10
N PRO A 81 7.65 -3.91 1.09
CA PRO A 81 6.45 -4.38 0.43
C PRO A 81 6.76 -5.15 -0.86
N LEU A 82 5.85 -6.03 -1.26
CA LEU A 82 5.79 -6.64 -2.58
C LEU A 82 4.45 -6.30 -3.23
N ILE A 83 4.46 -6.20 -4.56
CA ILE A 83 3.23 -6.16 -5.34
C ILE A 83 2.77 -7.60 -5.54
N PHE A 84 1.50 -7.85 -5.26
CA PHE A 84 0.85 -9.13 -5.47
C PHE A 84 -0.32 -8.94 -6.43
N ASP A 85 -0.27 -9.69 -7.53
CA ASP A 85 -1.21 -9.63 -8.63
C ASP A 85 -2.06 -10.90 -8.61
N LEU A 86 -3.37 -10.72 -8.48
CA LEU A 86 -4.37 -11.78 -8.47
C LEU A 86 -5.08 -11.77 -9.82
N GLY A 87 -4.72 -12.71 -10.68
CA GLY A 87 -5.44 -12.98 -11.91
C GLY A 87 -6.82 -13.57 -11.63
N ALA A 88 -7.84 -13.10 -12.33
CA ALA A 88 -9.19 -13.63 -12.22
C ALA A 88 -9.69 -14.19 -13.56
N GLU A 89 -10.43 -15.29 -13.49
CA GLU A 89 -11.16 -15.81 -14.65
C GLU A 89 -12.56 -15.22 -14.67
N GLN A 90 -12.91 -14.54 -15.76
CA GLN A 90 -14.22 -13.87 -15.94
C GLN A 90 -14.54 -12.75 -14.92
N ASP A 91 -13.52 -12.20 -14.26
CA ASP A 91 -13.63 -11.03 -13.38
C ASP A 91 -12.43 -10.09 -13.61
N THR A 92 -12.36 -8.97 -12.89
CA THR A 92 -11.27 -8.01 -12.96
C THR A 92 -10.10 -8.44 -12.09
N ASP A 93 -8.90 -8.48 -12.67
CA ASP A 93 -7.65 -8.70 -11.92
C ASP A 93 -7.49 -7.71 -10.77
N HIS A 94 -6.83 -8.16 -9.70
CA HIS A 94 -6.71 -7.39 -8.48
C HIS A 94 -5.28 -7.29 -7.97
N VAL A 95 -4.81 -6.05 -7.84
CA VAL A 95 -3.44 -5.74 -7.40
C VAL A 95 -3.47 -5.16 -5.99
N LEU A 96 -2.59 -5.68 -5.13
CA LEU A 96 -2.45 -5.24 -3.75
C LEU A 96 -0.97 -5.20 -3.33
N ALA A 97 -0.69 -4.45 -2.26
CA ALA A 97 0.62 -4.46 -1.62
C ALA A 97 0.62 -5.39 -0.42
N ILE A 98 1.51 -6.37 -0.42
CA ILE A 98 1.70 -7.28 0.71
C ILE A 98 3.01 -6.97 1.44
N PHE A 99 3.05 -7.22 2.75
CA PHE A 99 4.23 -6.99 3.58
C PHE A 99 4.20 -7.93 4.79
N LYS A 100 5.31 -8.03 5.52
CA LYS A 100 5.38 -8.85 6.74
C LYS A 100 5.49 -8.03 8.02
N VAL A 101 4.77 -8.47 9.05
CA VAL A 101 4.94 -8.01 10.43
C VAL A 101 5.11 -9.23 11.32
N ARG A 102 6.23 -9.29 12.06
CA ARG A 102 6.54 -10.41 12.97
C ARG A 102 6.36 -11.79 12.32
N GLY A 103 6.83 -11.94 11.08
CA GLY A 103 6.76 -13.19 10.32
C GLY A 103 5.44 -13.48 9.60
N HIS A 104 4.38 -12.71 9.85
CA HIS A 104 3.07 -12.91 9.27
C HIS A 104 2.81 -11.93 8.12
N TRP A 105 2.12 -12.39 7.09
CA TRP A 105 1.72 -11.60 5.93
C TRP A 105 0.52 -10.71 6.25
N CYS A 106 0.56 -9.52 5.66
CA CYS A 106 -0.47 -8.51 5.68
C CYS A 106 -0.72 -8.02 4.26
N ALA A 107 -1.86 -7.34 4.04
CA ALA A 107 -2.18 -6.69 2.78
C ALA A 107 -2.77 -5.30 2.97
N VAL A 108 -2.48 -4.39 2.06
CA VAL A 108 -3.17 -3.11 1.85
C VAL A 108 -3.59 -3.04 0.39
N ALA A 109 -4.85 -2.67 0.12
CA ALA A 109 -5.36 -2.62 -1.25
C ALA A 109 -6.47 -1.59 -1.44
N LYS A 110 -6.65 -1.14 -2.69
CA LYS A 110 -7.87 -0.45 -3.13
C LYS A 110 -8.72 -1.42 -3.93
N SER A 111 -9.99 -1.62 -3.57
CA SER A 111 -10.87 -2.54 -4.31
C SER A 111 -12.31 -2.05 -4.37
N ASN A 112 -12.98 -2.33 -5.48
CA ASN A 112 -14.43 -2.24 -5.63
C ASN A 112 -15.16 -3.32 -4.83
N PHE A 113 -14.48 -4.42 -4.51
CA PHE A 113 -15.01 -5.49 -3.67
C PHE A 113 -14.42 -5.40 -2.26
N THR A 114 -15.28 -5.27 -1.25
CA THR A 114 -14.86 -5.06 0.15
C THR A 114 -14.03 -6.23 0.70
N GLY A 115 -14.26 -7.46 0.23
CA GLY A 115 -13.54 -8.66 0.68
C GLY A 115 -12.08 -8.76 0.24
N CYS A 116 -11.65 -7.92 -0.70
CA CYS A 116 -10.29 -7.93 -1.27
C CYS A 116 -9.47 -6.69 -0.86
N ARG A 117 -9.65 -6.20 0.37
CA ARG A 117 -8.93 -5.03 0.90
C ARG A 117 -7.85 -5.44 1.92
N TYR A 118 -7.91 -4.89 3.13
CA TYR A 118 -6.90 -5.08 4.16
C TYR A 118 -6.85 -6.52 4.69
N ARG A 119 -5.65 -6.98 5.04
CA ARG A 119 -5.42 -8.24 5.75
C ARG A 119 -4.52 -8.00 6.95
N GLU A 120 -4.99 -8.43 8.12
CA GLU A 120 -4.27 -8.42 9.40
C GLU A 120 -3.04 -9.35 9.37
N PRO A 121 -2.01 -9.11 10.20
CA PRO A 121 -0.78 -9.91 10.30
C PRO A 121 -1.03 -11.27 10.99
N VAL A 122 -1.90 -12.12 10.44
CA VAL A 122 -2.23 -13.45 11.02
C VAL A 122 -1.85 -14.62 10.12
N TYR A 123 -1.46 -14.35 8.88
CA TYR A 123 -1.21 -15.36 7.84
C TYR A 123 0.26 -15.77 7.80
N ARG A 124 0.57 -17.06 7.96
CA ARG A 124 1.96 -17.55 7.97
C ARG A 124 2.53 -17.76 6.58
N THR A 125 1.67 -18.06 5.61
CA THR A 125 2.03 -18.30 4.21
C THR A 125 1.19 -17.43 3.28
N LEU A 126 1.59 -17.27 2.02
CA LEU A 126 0.81 -16.53 1.03
C LEU A 126 -0.48 -17.24 0.59
N ARG A 127 -0.59 -18.54 0.89
CA ARG A 127 -1.75 -19.36 0.53
C ARG A 127 -2.91 -19.21 1.53
N GLU A 128 -2.60 -18.86 2.77
CA GLU A 128 -3.59 -18.60 3.83
C GLU A 128 -4.25 -17.23 3.63
#